data_AF-A0A1C4F0W9-F1
#
_entry.id   AF-A0A1C4F0W9-F1
#
_cell.length_a   1.000
_cell.length_b   1.000
_cell.length_c   1.000
_cell.angle_alpha   90.00
_cell.angle_beta   90.00
_cell.angle_gamma   90.00
#
_symmetry.space_group_name_H-M   'P 1'
#
loop_
_entity.id
_entity.type
_entity.pdbx_description
1 polymer ?
#
loop_
_entity_poly.entity_id
_entity_poly.type
_entity_poly.pdbx_seq_one_letter_code
_entity_poly.pdbx_strand_id
1 'polypeptide(L)' 'MLTWIMIVVLLVVITVVATVLIGRKGDANYSKATKGNIRRLTMIYIILAVVLIVGLGVYIYFKG' A
#
# COMPACT_ATOMS: atom_id res chain seq x y z
N MET A 1 -36.26 -14.70 15.61
CA MET A 1 -35.53 -13.49 15.18
C MET A 1 -34.09 -13.52 15.67
N LEU A 2 -33.85 -13.64 16.98
CA LEU A 2 -32.50 -13.73 17.57
C LEU A 2 -31.66 -14.91 17.04
N THR A 3 -32.29 -16.08 16.86
CA THR A 3 -31.65 -17.27 16.28
C THR A 3 -31.10 -17.03 14.88
N TRP A 4 -31.86 -16.35 14.02
CA TRP A 4 -31.41 -15.98 12.67
C TRP A 4 -30.24 -15.00 12.70
N ILE A 5 -30.26 -14.03 13.61
CA ILE A 5 -29.15 -13.07 13.79
C ILE A 5 -27.87 -13.81 14.22
N MET A 6 -27.96 -14.75 15.16
CA MET A 6 -26.80 -15.53 15.60
C MET A 6 -26.19 -16.37 14.47
N ILE A 7 -27.03 -16.96 13.60
CA ILE A 7 -26.55 -17.73 12.43
C ILE A 7 -25.81 -16.82 11.45
N VAL A 8 -26.35 -15.63 11.16
CA VAL A 8 -25.70 -14.66 10.25
C VAL A 8 -24.34 -14.20 10.82
N VAL A 9 -24.29 -13.87 12.11
CA VAL A 9 -23.03 -13.47 12.76
C VAL A 9 -21.99 -14.60 12.70
N LEU A 10 -22.40 -15.84 12.94
CA LEU A 10 -21.51 -17.00 12.84
C LEU A 10 -20.95 -17.16 11.42
N LEU A 11 -21.79 -17.00 10.39
CA LEU A 11 -21.36 -17.06 8.99
C LEU A 11 -20.37 -15.93 8.65
N VAL A 12 -20.60 -14.72 9.14
CA VAL A 12 -19.67 -13.58 8.96
C VAL A 12 -18.31 -13.89 9.61
N VAL A 13 -18.31 -14.40 10.85
CA VAL A 13 -17.06 -14.76 11.52
C VAL A 13 -16.31 -15.85 10.76
N ILE A 14 -17.00 -16.91 10.32
CA ILE A 14 -16.39 -18.01 9.56
C ILE A 14 -15.82 -17.50 8.24
N THR A 15 -16.56 -16.69 7.49
CA THR A 15 -16.13 -16.17 6.19
C THR A 15 -14.95 -15.20 6.31
N VAL A 16 -14.94 -14.32 7.32
CA VAL A 16 -13.81 -13.42 7.59
C VAL A 16 -12.56 -14.22 7.96
N VAL A 17 -12.68 -15.17 8.88
CA VAL A 17 -11.55 -16.01 9.30
C VAL A 17 -11.03 -16.83 8.13
N ALA A 18 -11.91 -17.48 7.35
CA ALA A 18 -11.52 -18.24 6.16
C ALA A 18 -10.83 -17.34 5.12
N THR A 19 -11.36 -16.16 4.84
CA THR A 19 -10.78 -15.20 3.89
C THR A 19 -9.37 -14.79 4.30
N VAL A 20 -9.18 -14.44 5.58
CA VAL A 20 -7.85 -14.09 6.11
C VAL A 20 -6.91 -15.29 6.07
N LEU A 21 -7.36 -16.49 6.45
CA LEU A 21 -6.52 -17.69 6.44
C LEU A 21 -6.11 -18.14 5.03
N ILE A 22 -6.94 -17.90 4.02
CA ILE A 22 -6.64 -18.16 2.61
C ILE A 22 -5.71 -17.06 2.07
N GLY A 23 -6.03 -15.79 2.32
CA GLY A 23 -5.29 -14.63 1.83
C GLY A 23 -3.95 -14.37 2.53
N ARG A 24 -3.74 -14.86 3.76
CA ARG A 24 -2.47 -14.71 4.51
C ARG A 24 -1.32 -15.55 3.96
N LYS A 25 -1.57 -16.47 3.02
CA LYS A 25 -0.49 -17.14 2.30
C LYS A 25 0.19 -16.09 1.43
N GLY A 26 1.10 -15.34 2.04
CA GLY A 26 1.91 -14.34 1.36
C GLY A 26 2.63 -15.03 0.23
N ASP A 27 2.20 -14.73 -1.00
CA ASP A 27 2.90 -15.21 -2.17
C ASP A 27 4.33 -14.65 -2.10
N ALA A 28 5.33 -15.52 -2.12
CA ALA A 28 6.74 -15.13 -2.11
C ALA A 28 7.04 -14.18 -3.29
N ASN A 29 6.27 -14.28 -4.39
CA ASN A 29 6.32 -13.37 -5.52
C ASN A 29 5.65 -12.03 -5.22
N TYR A 30 4.61 -11.98 -4.40
CA TYR A 30 3.97 -10.72 -3.97
C TYR A 30 4.93 -9.87 -3.13
N SER A 31 5.69 -10.48 -2.22
CA SER A 31 6.74 -9.77 -1.48
C SER A 31 7.83 -9.21 -2.40
N LYS A 32 8.28 -9.99 -3.39
CA LYS A 32 9.27 -9.54 -4.38
C LYS A 32 8.75 -8.43 -5.29
N ALA A 33 7.52 -8.56 -5.80
CA ALA A 33 6.87 -7.56 -6.64
C ALA A 33 6.63 -6.24 -5.88
N THR A 34 6.17 -6.33 -4.62
CA THR A 34 5.98 -5.16 -3.75
C THR A 34 7.30 -4.45 -3.48
N LYS A 35 8.38 -5.20 -3.17
CA LYS A 35 9.72 -4.63 -2.96
C LYS A 35 10.27 -3.93 -4.20
N GLY A 36 10.04 -4.51 -5.39
CA GLY A 36 10.41 -3.89 -6.66
C GLY A 36 9.65 -2.58 -6.92
N ASN A 37 8.34 -2.58 -6.68
CA ASN A 37 7.51 -1.40 -6.91
C ASN A 37 7.84 -0.27 -5.93
N ILE A 38 8.04 -0.58 -4.64
CA ILE A 38 8.48 0.41 -3.64
C ILE A 38 9.83 1.00 -4.06
N ARG A 39 10.81 0.18 -4.47
CA ARG A 39 12.12 0.67 -4.92
C ARG A 39 11.99 1.63 -6.11
N ARG A 40 11.17 1.27 -7.11
CA ARG A 40 10.93 2.13 -8.29
C ARG A 40 10.26 3.44 -7.90
N LEU A 41 9.25 3.39 -7.03
CA LEU A 41 8.54 4.57 -6.54
C LEU A 41 9.48 5.48 -5.74
N THR A 42 10.27 4.93 -4.81
CA THR A 42 11.28 5.68 -4.06
C THR A 42 12.27 6.37 -4.99
N MET A 43 12.73 5.71 -6.05
CA MET A 43 13.68 6.30 -7.00
C MET A 43 13.07 7.49 -7.77
N ILE A 44 11.81 7.39 -8.17
CA ILE A 44 11.08 8.51 -8.79
C ILE A 44 11.00 9.69 -7.82
N TYR A 45 10.69 9.44 -6.55
CA TYR A 45 10.58 10.49 -5.53
C TYR A 45 11.92 11.16 -5.22
N ILE A 46 13.02 10.41 -5.20
CA ILE A 46 14.37 10.98 -5.03
C ILE A 46 14.70 11.92 -6.20
N ILE A 47 14.46 11.49 -7.44
CA ILE A 47 14.72 12.32 -8.62
C ILE A 47 13.84 13.57 -8.59
N LEU A 48 12.55 13.42 -8.26
CA LEU A 48 11.64 14.54 -8.13
C LEU A 48 12.12 15.55 -7.07
N ALA A 49 12.56 15.07 -5.90
CA ALA A 49 13.09 15.93 -4.85
C ALA A 49 14.30 16.75 -5.33
N VAL A 50 15.23 16.13 -6.06
CA VAL A 50 16.38 16.84 -6.64
C VAL A 50 15.91 17.91 -7.62
N VAL A 51 15.00 17.58 -8.53
CA VAL A 51 14.46 18.54 -9.52
C VAL A 51 13.79 19.72 -8.83
N LEU A 52 13.00 19.47 -7.78
CA LEU A 52 12.33 20.52 -7.02
C LEU A 52 13.32 21.43 -6.28
N ILE A 53 14.34 20.86 -5.64
CA ILE A 53 15.38 21.63 -4.94
C ILE A 53 16.15 22.51 -5.92
N VAL A 54 16.57 21.95 -7.05
CA VAL A 54 17.29 22.70 -8.09
C VAL A 54 16.40 23.79 -8.67
N GLY A 55 15.16 23.47 -9.04
CA GLY A 55 14.22 24.44 -9.59
C GLY A 55 13.95 25.60 -8.64
N LEU A 56 13.75 25.31 -7.35
CA LEU A 56 13.57 26.32 -6.31
C LEU A 56 14.84 27.17 -6.12
N GLY A 57 16.02 26.52 -6.05
CA GLY A 57 17.29 27.23 -5.91
C GLY A 57 17.57 28.18 -7.07
N VAL A 58 17.30 27.73 -8.30
CA VAL A 58 17.40 28.56 -9.52
C VAL A 58 16.42 29.73 -9.46
N TYR A 59 15.16 29.50 -9.09
CA TYR A 59 14.17 30.57 -8.96
C TYR A 59 14.62 31.63 -7.96
N ILE A 60 15.04 31.22 -6.77
CA ILE A 60 15.53 32.14 -5.74
C ILE A 60 16.75 32.91 -6.24
N TYR A 61 17.70 32.25 -6.89
CA TYR A 61 18.92 32.91 -7.38
C TYR A 61 18.66 33.99 -8.44
N PHE A 62 17.70 33.77 -9.36
CA PHE A 62 17.46 34.69 -10.48
C PHE A 62 16.28 35.66 -10.27
N LYS A 63 15.32 35.32 -9.40
CA LYS A 63 14.04 36.03 -9.26
C LYS A 63 13.63 36.30 -7.81
N GLY A 64 14.29 35.67 -6.84
CA GLY A 64 14.07 35.90 -5.40
C GLY A 64 14.82 37.12 -4.89
#